data_AF-A0A834K345-F1
#
_entry.id   AF-A0A834K345-F1
#
_cell.length_a   1.000
_cell.length_b   1.000
_cell.length_c   1.000
_cell.angle_alpha   90.00
_cell.angle_beta   90.00
_cell.angle_gamma   90.00
#
_symmetry.space_group_name_H-M   'P 1'
#
loop_
_entity.id
_entity.type
_entity.pdbx_description
1 polymer ?
#
loop_
_entity_poly.entity_id
_entity_poly.type
_entity_poly.pdbx_seq_one_letter_code
_entity_poly.pdbx_strand_id
1 'polypeptide(L)'
;MFANSNDPLEKKMMKLMLDEEELSANILEGFIKICEDPKLALYTSDLLRDAVFLEIPCKVVGVGTGRVDRTAMILSKNNPFTGVINF
;
A
#
# COMPACT_ATOMS: atom_id res chain seq x y z
N MET A 1 -7.29 5.08 -1.01
CA MET A 1 -7.08 5.45 0.41
C MET A 1 -7.05 6.96 0.56
N PHE A 2 -6.01 7.63 0.05
CA PHE A 2 -5.81 9.08 0.19
C PHE A 2 -6.94 9.95 -0.35
N ALA A 3 -7.45 9.67 -1.56
CA ALA A 3 -8.51 10.45 -2.21
C ALA A 3 -9.82 10.53 -1.40
N ASN A 4 -10.11 9.50 -0.62
CA ASN A 4 -11.35 9.40 0.18
C ASN A 4 -11.11 9.67 1.67
N SER A 5 -9.90 10.08 2.05
CA SER A 5 -9.56 10.34 3.44
C SER A 5 -10.07 11.69 3.90
N ASN A 6 -10.50 11.76 5.16
CA ASN A 6 -10.78 13.03 5.84
C ASN A 6 -9.61 13.50 6.72
N ASP A 7 -8.56 12.69 6.84
CA ASP A 7 -7.38 13.03 7.63
C ASP A 7 -6.56 14.15 6.94
N PRO A 8 -6.23 15.26 7.64
CA PRO A 8 -5.49 16.36 7.04
C PRO A 8 -4.06 15.99 6.59
N LEU A 9 -3.39 15.07 7.28
CA LEU A 9 -2.07 14.59 6.91
C LEU A 9 -2.14 13.76 5.64
N GLU A 10 -3.09 12.82 5.54
CA GLU A 10 -3.28 12.01 4.34
C GLU A 10 -3.65 12.86 3.12
N LYS A 11 -4.47 13.90 3.29
CA LYS A 11 -4.76 14.87 2.22
C LYS A 11 -3.51 15.66 1.78
N LYS A 12 -2.60 15.98 2.69
CA LYS A 12 -1.32 16.62 2.36
C LYS A 12 -0.38 15.65 1.65
N MET A 13 -0.30 14.41 2.12
CA MET A 13 0.49 13.35 1.47
C MET A 13 0.02 13.11 0.05
N MET A 14 -1.30 13.11 -0.20
CA MET A 14 -1.86 12.97 -1.54
C MET A 14 -1.33 14.02 -2.52
N LYS A 15 -1.15 15.26 -2.07
CA LYS A 15 -0.62 16.36 -2.90
C LYS A 15 0.88 16.22 -3.20
N LEU A 16 1.59 15.35 -2.48
CA LEU A 16 3.01 15.05 -2.67
C LEU A 16 3.23 13.74 -3.42
N MET A 17 2.17 13.00 -3.74
CA MET A 17 2.27 11.79 -4.53
C MET A 17 2.71 12.14 -5.95
N LEU A 18 3.38 11.19 -6.59
CA LEU A 18 3.63 11.24 -8.03
C LEU A 18 2.31 11.35 -8.80
N ASP A 19 2.40 11.90 -10.01
CA ASP A 19 1.26 11.94 -10.93
C ASP A 19 0.78 10.50 -11.24
N GLU A 20 -0.51 10.36 -11.54
CA GLU A 20 -1.16 9.05 -11.65
C GLU A 20 -0.51 8.16 -12.73
N GLU A 21 -0.07 8.77 -13.82
CA GLU A 21 0.61 8.11 -14.93
C GLU A 21 2.02 7.62 -14.57
N GLU A 22 2.62 8.17 -13.52
CA GLU A 22 3.94 7.80 -13.03
C GLU A 22 3.91 6.80 -11.86
N LEU A 23 2.72 6.42 -11.39
CA LEU A 23 2.59 5.42 -10.34
C LEU A 23 3.01 4.03 -10.84
N SER A 24 3.72 3.30 -9.97
CA SER A 24 4.14 1.93 -10.26
C SER A 24 2.92 1.01 -10.42
N ALA A 25 2.96 0.12 -11.40
CA ALA A 25 1.82 -0.76 -11.71
C ALA A 25 1.67 -1.89 -10.68
N ASN A 26 2.77 -2.28 -10.03
CA ASN A 26 2.80 -3.30 -9.00
C ASN A 26 3.79 -2.96 -7.88
N ILE A 27 3.77 -3.79 -6.83
CA ILE A 27 4.56 -3.53 -5.62
C ILE A 27 6.07 -3.62 -5.86
N LEU A 28 6.52 -4.56 -6.69
CA LEU A 28 7.95 -4.75 -6.98
C LEU A 28 8.52 -3.55 -7.72
N GLU A 29 7.81 -3.07 -8.75
CA GLU A 29 8.17 -1.84 -9.46
C GLU A 29 8.22 -0.63 -8.51
N GLY A 30 7.32 -0.56 -7.53
CA GLY A 30 7.36 0.46 -6.49
C GLY A 30 8.66 0.42 -5.68
N PHE A 31 9.10 -0.77 -5.29
CA PHE A 31 10.36 -0.95 -4.58
C PHE A 31 11.59 -0.66 -5.46
N ILE A 32 11.58 -1.07 -6.73
CA ILE A 32 12.65 -0.75 -7.68
C ILE A 32 12.76 0.76 -7.85
N LYS A 33 11.64 1.47 -8.02
CA LYS A 33 11.61 2.92 -8.23
C LYS A 33 12.19 3.70 -7.04
N ILE A 34 11.93 3.30 -5.80
CA ILE A 34 12.56 3.93 -4.62
C ILE A 34 14.04 3.56 -4.45
N CYS A 35 14.50 2.44 -5.03
CA CYS A 35 15.93 2.12 -5.09
C CYS A 35 16.68 3.00 -6.09
N GLU A 36 16.01 3.44 -7.16
CA GLU A 36 16.57 4.29 -8.21
C GLU A 36 16.59 5.77 -7.83
N ASP A 37 15.56 6.26 -7.12
CA ASP A 37 15.48 7.64 -6.65
C ASP A 37 15.36 7.74 -5.12
N PRO A 38 16.41 8.20 -4.42
CA PRO A 38 16.42 8.33 -2.96
C PRO A 38 15.48 9.43 -2.42
N LYS A 39 14.86 10.25 -3.28
CA LYS A 39 13.85 11.23 -2.87
C LYS A 39 12.45 10.63 -2.78
N LEU A 40 12.26 9.40 -3.27
CA LEU A 40 10.98 8.71 -3.25
C LEU A 40 10.86 7.83 -2.01
N ALA A 41 9.61 7.69 -1.57
CA ALA A 41 9.23 6.73 -0.55
C ALA A 41 7.98 5.97 -1.02
N LEU A 42 7.91 4.68 -0.68
CA LEU A 42 6.77 3.84 -1.01
C LEU A 42 5.86 3.71 0.21
N TYR A 43 4.59 4.08 0.06
CA TYR A 43 3.58 3.86 1.09
C TYR A 43 2.93 2.49 0.90
N THR A 44 3.26 1.53 1.77
CA THR A 44 2.77 0.14 1.68
C THR A 44 2.78 -0.55 3.05
N SER A 45 2.26 -1.77 3.10
CA SER A 45 2.30 -2.63 4.29
C SER A 45 3.59 -3.47 4.34
N ASP A 46 4.03 -3.81 5.54
CA ASP A 46 5.18 -4.70 5.74
C ASP A 46 4.97 -6.09 5.11
N LEU A 47 3.73 -6.59 5.09
CA LEU A 47 3.39 -7.87 4.46
C LEU A 47 3.75 -7.88 2.96
N LEU A 48 3.46 -6.79 2.26
CA LEU A 48 3.76 -6.67 0.83
C LEU A 48 5.26 -6.50 0.57
N ARG A 49 6.00 -5.83 1.47
CA ARG A 49 7.47 -5.81 1.43
C ARG A 49 8.03 -7.22 1.53
N ASP A 50 7.58 -7.97 2.53
CA ASP A 50 8.11 -9.30 2.83
C ASP A 50 7.82 -10.30 1.70
N ALA A 51 6.68 -10.14 1.02
CA ALA A 51 6.31 -10.95 -0.14
C ALA A 51 7.27 -10.85 -1.33
N VAL A 52 7.94 -9.69 -1.51
CA VAL A 52 8.87 -9.45 -2.64
C VAL A 52 10.30 -9.15 -2.19
N PHE A 53 10.61 -9.36 -0.90
CA PHE A 53 11.86 -8.92 -0.28
C PHE A 53 13.12 -9.41 -1.02
N LEU A 54 13.10 -10.64 -1.52
CA LEU A 54 14.24 -11.24 -2.24
C LEU A 54 14.53 -10.57 -3.60
N GLU A 55 13.56 -9.84 -4.15
CA GLU A 55 13.65 -9.19 -5.47
C GLU A 55 13.99 -7.69 -5.35
N ILE A 56 14.02 -7.13 -4.13
CA ILE A 56 14.33 -5.72 -3.91
C ILE A 56 15.85 -5.51 -4.02
N PRO A 57 16.36 -4.71 -4.97
CA PRO A 57 17.79 -4.59 -5.25
C PRO A 57 18.55 -3.67 -4.28
N CYS A 58 17.89 -3.15 -3.25
CA CYS A 58 18.49 -2.22 -2.29
C CYS A 58 18.01 -2.46 -0.85
N LYS A 59 18.71 -1.86 0.12
CA LYS A 59 18.30 -1.89 1.52
C LYS A 59 17.17 -0.89 1.76
N VAL A 60 15.99 -1.40 2.08
CA VAL A 60 14.83 -0.60 2.45
C VAL A 60 14.63 -0.62 3.96
N VAL A 61 14.24 0.52 4.53
CA VAL A 61 13.86 0.65 5.94
C VAL A 61 12.42 1.13 6.03
N GLY A 62 11.65 0.51 6.93
CA GLY A 62 10.25 0.90 7.18
C GLY A 62 10.17 2.05 8.17
N VAL A 63 9.26 2.99 7.90
CA VAL A 63 8.86 4.03 8.86
C VAL A 63 7.41 3.77 9.26
N GLY A 64 7.20 3.37 10.50
CA GLY A 64 5.87 3.08 11.02
C GLY A 64 5.00 4.34 11.08
N THR A 65 3.83 4.29 10.44
CA THR A 65 2.84 5.39 10.45
C THR A 65 1.77 5.23 11.53
N GLY A 66 1.82 4.13 12.30
CA GLY A 66 0.81 3.76 13.29
C GLY A 66 -0.51 3.25 12.70
N ARG A 67 -0.61 3.14 11.37
CA ARG A 67 -1.77 2.60 10.68
C ARG A 67 -1.85 1.08 10.85
N VAL A 68 -3.06 0.59 11.10
CA VAL A 68 -3.35 -0.85 11.16
C VAL A 68 -4.08 -1.25 9.89
N ASP A 69 -3.39 -1.98 9.02
CA ASP A 69 -4.02 -2.59 7.86
C ASP A 69 -4.79 -3.85 8.26
N ARG A 70 -5.94 -4.07 7.62
CA ARG A 70 -6.79 -5.23 7.84
C ARG A 70 -7.12 -5.86 6.50
N THR A 71 -6.94 -7.17 6.42
CA THR A 71 -7.35 -7.96 5.26
C THR A 71 -8.69 -8.61 5.56
N ALA A 72 -9.59 -8.60 4.58
CA ALA A 72 -10.91 -9.21 4.69
C ALA A 72 -11.24 -10.00 3.42
N MET A 73 -12.07 -11.02 3.55
CA MET A 73 -12.62 -11.75 2.42
C MET A 73 -13.80 -10.98 1.82
N ILE A 74 -13.72 -10.65 0.53
CA ILE A 74 -14.79 -9.96 -0.18
C ILE A 74 -15.82 -11.00 -0.63
N LEU A 75 -17.09 -10.79 -0.29
CA LEU A 75 -18.21 -11.59 -0.77
C LEU A 75 -19.13 -10.74 -1.64
N SER A 76 -19.83 -11.39 -2.57
CA SER A 76 -20.89 -10.73 -3.34
C SER A 76 -21.99 -10.20 -2.41
N LYS A 77 -22.67 -9.13 -2.84
CA LYS A 77 -23.78 -8.56 -2.06
C LYS A 77 -24.85 -9.63 -1.84
N ASN A 78 -25.30 -9.78 -0.59
CA ASN A 78 -26.26 -10.81 -0.14
C ASN A 78 -25.79 -12.25 -0.38
N ASN A 79 -24.48 -12.52 -0.31
CA ASN A 79 -23.96 -13.87 -0.46
C ASN A 79 -24.51 -14.79 0.66
N PRO A 80 -25.13 -15.94 0.32
CA PRO A 80 -25.75 -16.83 1.30
C PRO A 80 -24.74 -17.45 2.27
N PHE A 81 -23.45 -17.47 1.93
CA PHE A 81 -22.38 -17.99 2.78
C PHE A 81 -21.83 -16.97 3.77
N THR A 82 -22.31 -15.72 3.78
CA THR A 82 -21.79 -14.67 4.69
C THR A 82 -21.83 -15.12 6.15
N GLY A 83 -22.95 -15.70 6.61
CA GLY A 83 -23.08 -16.17 7.98
C GLY A 83 -22.26 -17.42 8.31
N VAL A 84 -21.81 -18.17 7.29
CA VAL A 84 -20.94 -19.34 7.47
C VAL A 84 -19.47 -18.91 7.51
N ILE A 85 -19.07 -17.96 6.67
CA ILE A 85 -17.70 -17.47 6.54
C ILE A 85 -17.35 -16.50 7.69
N ASN A 86 -18.32 -15.71 8.15
CA ASN A 86 -18.16 -14.72 9.22
C ASN A 86 -18.96 -15.14 10.46
N PHE A 87 -18.68 -16.35 10.97
CA PHE A 87 -19.27 -16.90 12.20
C PHE A 87 -18.47 -16.49 13.44
#